data_AF-A0A6C0L1A7-F1
#
_entry.id   AF-A0A6C0L1A7-F1
#
_cell.length_a   1.000
_cell.length_b   1.000
_cell.length_c   1.000
_cell.angle_alpha   90.00
_cell.angle_beta   90.00
_cell.angle_gamma   90.00
#
_symmetry.space_group_name_H-M   'P 1'
#
loop_
_entity.id
_entity.type
_entity.pdbx_description
1 polymer ?
#
loop_
_entity_poly.entity_id
_entity_poly.type
_entity_poly.pdbx_seq_one_letter_code
_entity_poly.pdbx_strand_id
1 'polypeptide(L)'
;MSKYYCIYCDYDAKVKSSYDKHLKTKKHEKLVKISPKLAKISQNLAKISPKLAAITTRYECKYCDKFFKHQSSLCKHIKYTCKKNKDEDFKELARLLNEQKLQLTIKDKQMEKQLTIKDKQMEKQLTIKDKQMEIMQKQIDKLTNKLQIQNINQGVVHNVNNTMNIQLLNHQDTDYSHLTPRDYIGCINDCNKCVKTLIEKVHFNANKPENMNIYLSNFKGKYLMIYKDNTWQIQDKKTHVDDLYDYNEFVLENWYDEYKEKHPN
;
A
#
# COMPACT_ATOMS: atom_id res chain seq x y z
N MET A 1 45.76 15.26 -21.60
CA MET A 1 45.04 14.77 -22.79
C MET A 1 44.07 13.69 -22.35
N SER A 2 42.76 13.95 -22.44
CA SER A 2 41.73 12.94 -22.15
C SER A 2 41.63 11.97 -23.33
N LYS A 3 41.53 10.66 -23.07
CA LYS A 3 41.60 9.62 -24.10
C LYS A 3 40.25 9.32 -24.77
N TYR A 4 39.14 9.71 -24.13
CA TYR A 4 37.78 9.47 -24.61
C TYR A 4 36.94 10.73 -24.41
N TYR A 5 36.29 11.22 -25.47
CA TYR A 5 35.47 12.44 -25.46
C TYR A 5 34.12 12.20 -26.15
N CYS A 6 33.04 12.69 -25.55
CA CYS A 6 31.69 12.58 -26.08
C CYS A 6 31.25 13.86 -26.78
N ILE A 7 31.01 13.77 -28.10
CA ILE A 7 30.56 14.89 -28.95
C ILE A 7 29.13 15.40 -28.67
N TYR A 8 28.33 14.64 -27.92
CA TYR A 8 26.91 14.97 -27.68
C TYR A 8 26.65 15.66 -26.34
N CYS A 9 27.62 15.68 -25.43
CA CYS A 9 27.42 16.20 -24.08
C CYS A 9 28.71 16.66 -23.38
N ASP A 10 29.77 16.92 -24.15
CA ASP A 10 31.06 17.46 -23.69
C ASP A 10 31.69 16.72 -22.49
N TYR A 11 31.41 15.42 -22.38
CA TYR A 11 31.96 14.57 -21.34
C TYR A 11 33.32 14.01 -21.77
N ASP A 12 34.34 14.14 -20.93
CA ASP A 12 35.66 13.54 -21.14
C ASP A 12 36.01 12.51 -20.06
N ALA A 13 36.70 11.45 -20.49
CA ALA A 13 37.16 10.39 -19.62
C ALA A 13 38.59 9.96 -19.96
N LYS A 14 39.37 9.68 -18.91
CA LYS A 14 40.73 9.15 -19.04
C LYS A 14 40.77 7.63 -19.26
N VAL A 15 39.70 6.93 -18.85
CA VAL A 15 39.60 5.46 -18.84
C VAL A 15 38.34 5.00 -19.58
N LYS A 16 38.48 3.99 -20.45
CA LYS A 16 37.41 3.47 -21.32
C LYS A 16 36.17 3.01 -20.54
N SER A 17 36.37 2.34 -19.41
CA SER A 17 35.26 1.83 -18.58
C SER A 17 34.33 2.93 -18.05
N SER A 18 34.87 4.12 -17.79
CA SER A 18 34.07 5.28 -17.36
C SER A 18 33.30 5.89 -18.52
N TYR A 19 33.92 5.93 -19.70
CA TYR A 19 33.26 6.33 -20.95
C TYR A 19 32.11 5.39 -21.33
N ASP A 20 32.31 4.07 -21.23
CA ASP A 20 31.27 3.08 -21.54
C ASP A 20 30.10 3.14 -20.54
N LYS A 21 30.37 3.42 -19.27
CA LYS A 21 29.33 3.69 -18.27
C LYS A 21 28.55 4.97 -18.59
N HIS A 22 29.24 6.02 -19.04
CA HIS A 22 28.64 7.28 -19.45
C HIS A 22 27.64 7.10 -20.62
N LEU A 23 28.01 6.33 -21.65
CA LEU A 23 27.14 6.05 -22.81
C LEU A 23 25.82 5.36 -22.43
N LYS A 24 25.82 4.57 -21.34
CA LYS A 24 24.64 3.85 -20.82
C LYS A 24 23.77 4.69 -19.88
N THR A 25 24.14 5.94 -19.62
CA THR A 25 23.33 6.79 -18.72
C THR A 25 22.05 7.26 -19.41
N LYS A 26 20.93 7.28 -18.65
CA LYS A 26 19.64 7.84 -19.11
C LYS A 26 19.76 9.31 -19.56
N LYS A 27 20.77 10.05 -19.08
CA LYS A 27 21.05 11.43 -19.51
C LYS A 27 21.64 11.45 -20.92
N HIS A 28 22.63 10.61 -21.21
CA HIS A 28 23.22 10.49 -22.54
C HIS A 28 22.21 9.98 -23.58
N GLU A 29 21.43 8.94 -23.26
CA GLU A 29 20.39 8.42 -24.16
C GLU A 29 19.34 9.47 -24.55
N LYS A 30 18.96 10.36 -23.63
CA LYS A 30 18.02 11.46 -23.93
C LYS A 30 18.63 12.47 -24.90
N LEU A 31 19.90 12.84 -24.72
CA LEU A 31 20.59 13.80 -25.60
C LEU A 31 20.83 13.24 -27.00
N VAL A 32 21.20 11.96 -27.11
CA VAL A 32 21.36 11.25 -28.40
C VAL A 32 20.04 11.13 -29.16
N LYS A 33 18.89 11.02 -28.48
CA LYS A 33 17.57 11.01 -29.12
C LYS A 33 17.11 12.38 -29.63
N ILE A 34 17.70 13.47 -29.12
CA ILE A 34 17.35 14.85 -29.45
C ILE A 34 18.19 15.38 -30.64
N SER A 35 19.46 14.95 -30.77
CA SER A 35 20.37 15.43 -31.81
C SER A 35 19.93 15.19 -33.27
N PRO A 36 19.27 14.07 -33.65
CA PRO A 36 18.81 13.85 -35.03
C PRO A 36 17.59 14.72 -35.38
N LYS A 37 16.80 15.12 -34.37
CA LYS A 37 15.64 15.99 -34.55
C LYS A 37 16.05 17.45 -34.79
N LEU A 38 17.13 17.91 -34.15
CA LEU A 38 17.70 19.25 -34.39
C LEU A 38 18.42 19.36 -35.74
N ALA A 39 19.08 18.31 -36.21
CA ALA A 39 19.72 18.27 -37.53
C ALA A 39 18.69 18.39 -38.69
N LYS A 40 17.47 17.84 -38.52
CA LYS A 40 16.38 18.03 -39.49
C LYS A 40 15.82 19.45 -39.52
N ILE A 41 15.88 20.19 -38.41
CA ILE A 41 15.41 21.58 -38.33
C ILE A 41 16.42 22.53 -39.00
N SER A 42 17.73 22.28 -38.87
CA SER A 42 18.76 23.11 -39.51
C SER A 42 18.80 22.96 -41.03
N GLN A 43 18.54 21.75 -41.55
CA GLN A 43 18.49 21.49 -42.99
C GLN A 43 17.30 22.18 -43.70
N ASN A 44 16.21 22.44 -42.98
CA ASN A 44 15.05 23.16 -43.53
C ASN A 44 15.26 24.68 -43.58
N LEU A 45 16.14 25.24 -42.74
CA LEU A 45 16.48 26.67 -42.76
C LEU A 45 17.47 27.05 -43.87
N ALA A 46 18.34 26.12 -44.28
CA ALA A 46 19.36 26.35 -45.31
C ALA A 46 18.80 26.47 -46.75
N LYS A 47 17.51 26.15 -46.96
CA LYS A 47 16.88 26.15 -48.30
C LYS A 47 16.18 27.46 -48.70
N ILE A 48 16.06 28.45 -47.81
CA ILE A 48 15.17 29.61 -48.07
C ILE A 48 15.87 30.82 -48.71
N SER A 49 17.20 31.01 -48.63
CA SER A 49 17.88 32.02 -49.48
C SER A 49 19.40 32.05 -49.27
N PRO A 50 20.25 31.95 -50.31
CA PRO A 50 21.70 32.06 -50.20
C PRO A 50 22.27 33.47 -50.00
N LYS A 51 21.43 34.50 -49.75
CA LYS A 51 21.84 35.90 -49.97
C LYS A 51 21.51 36.81 -48.78
N LEU A 52 22.24 36.66 -47.67
CA LEU A 52 22.34 37.73 -46.66
C LEU A 52 23.50 37.57 -45.66
N ALA A 53 24.72 37.42 -46.16
CA ALA A 53 25.93 37.53 -45.36
C ALA A 53 26.29 39.01 -45.07
N ALA A 54 25.35 39.81 -44.50
CA ALA A 54 25.63 41.18 -44.00
C ALA A 54 24.52 41.83 -43.13
N ILE A 55 23.56 41.09 -42.53
CA ILE A 55 22.70 41.70 -41.49
C ILE A 55 23.35 41.51 -40.13
N THR A 56 23.90 42.58 -39.57
CA THR A 56 24.14 42.68 -38.12
C THR A 56 22.78 42.53 -37.43
N THR A 57 22.49 41.34 -36.91
CA THR A 57 21.29 41.07 -36.10
C THR A 57 21.36 41.89 -34.82
N ARG A 58 20.76 43.09 -34.84
CA ARG A 58 20.55 43.86 -33.61
C ARG A 58 19.36 43.27 -32.88
N TYR A 59 19.52 43.01 -31.59
CA TYR A 59 18.51 42.42 -30.71
C TYR A 59 17.79 43.52 -29.96
N GLU A 60 16.48 43.66 -30.17
CA GLU A 60 15.66 44.70 -29.55
C GLU A 60 15.01 44.22 -28.24
N CYS A 61 14.98 45.10 -27.23
CA CYS A 61 14.28 44.85 -25.99
C CYS A 61 12.80 45.21 -26.09
N LYS A 62 11.94 44.19 -26.03
CA LYS A 62 10.46 44.31 -26.04
C LYS A 62 9.85 45.21 -24.97
N TYR A 63 10.61 45.63 -23.96
CA TYR A 63 10.11 46.42 -22.83
C TYR A 63 10.55 47.88 -22.87
N CYS A 64 11.65 48.22 -23.55
CA CYS A 64 12.17 49.59 -23.56
C CYS A 64 12.85 50.00 -24.87
N ASP A 65 12.60 49.25 -25.95
CA ASP A 65 12.98 49.54 -27.35
C ASP A 65 14.48 49.83 -27.55
N LYS A 66 15.31 49.28 -26.66
CA LYS A 66 16.78 49.39 -26.76
C LYS A 66 17.34 48.27 -27.63
N PHE A 67 18.28 48.63 -28.51
CA PHE A 67 18.96 47.70 -29.41
C PHE A 67 20.32 47.25 -28.87
N PHE A 68 20.61 45.96 -29.00
CA PHE A 68 21.83 45.34 -28.51
C PHE A 68 22.54 44.58 -29.63
N LYS A 69 23.88 44.57 -29.60
CA LYS A 69 24.72 43.87 -30.60
C LYS A 69 24.67 42.35 -30.47
N HIS A 70 24.37 41.84 -29.27
CA HIS A 70 24.37 40.41 -28.97
C HIS A 70 23.17 40.03 -28.09
N GLN A 71 22.62 38.83 -28.31
CA GLN A 71 21.52 38.28 -27.53
C GLN A 71 21.85 38.19 -26.03
N SER A 72 23.09 37.87 -25.68
CA SER A 72 23.57 37.81 -24.29
C SER A 72 23.47 39.17 -23.58
N SER A 73 23.68 40.27 -24.30
CA SER A 73 23.56 41.63 -23.77
C SER A 73 22.10 42.01 -23.58
N LEU A 74 21.22 41.61 -24.50
CA LEU A 74 19.78 41.77 -24.35
C LEU A 74 19.24 40.99 -23.13
N CYS A 75 19.65 39.73 -22.95
CA CYS A 75 19.22 38.91 -21.80
C CYS A 75 19.67 39.52 -20.47
N LYS A 76 20.92 39.97 -20.35
CA LYS A 76 21.42 40.66 -19.16
C LYS A 76 20.67 41.97 -18.93
N HIS A 77 20.33 42.68 -20.00
CA HIS A 77 19.56 43.90 -19.92
C HIS A 77 18.16 43.65 -19.35
N ILE A 78 17.40 42.73 -19.93
CA ILE A 78 16.05 42.36 -19.48
C ILE A 78 16.08 41.95 -18.00
N LYS A 79 17.04 41.11 -17.61
CA LYS A 79 17.10 40.53 -16.26
C LYS A 79 17.53 41.51 -15.16
N TYR A 80 18.48 42.40 -15.43
CA TYR A 80 19.15 43.16 -14.37
C TYR A 80 19.03 44.68 -14.47
N THR A 81 18.72 45.24 -15.64
CA THR A 81 18.82 46.70 -15.86
C THR A 81 17.61 47.32 -16.55
N CYS A 82 16.68 46.52 -17.08
CA CYS A 82 15.50 47.02 -17.76
C CYS A 82 14.47 47.53 -16.74
N LYS A 83 14.38 48.87 -16.61
CA LYS A 83 13.45 49.54 -15.69
C LYS A 83 11.98 49.18 -15.93
N LYS A 84 11.58 48.93 -17.18
CA LYS A 84 10.21 48.59 -17.59
C LYS A 84 9.89 47.08 -17.49
N ASN A 85 10.86 46.23 -17.15
CA ASN A 85 10.65 44.80 -16.92
C ASN A 85 10.33 44.46 -15.45
N LYS A 86 10.35 45.44 -14.54
CA LYS A 86 10.21 45.19 -13.10
C LYS A 86 8.80 44.75 -12.68
N ASP A 87 7.78 45.14 -13.43
CA ASP A 87 6.37 44.94 -13.04
C ASP A 87 5.70 43.76 -13.77
N GLU A 88 6.25 43.30 -14.90
CA GLU A 88 5.67 42.21 -15.69
C GLU A 88 5.85 40.84 -15.01
N ASP A 89 6.97 40.60 -14.34
CA ASP A 89 7.19 39.37 -13.57
C ASP A 89 6.19 39.24 -12.40
N PHE A 90 5.82 40.36 -11.75
CA PHE A 90 4.81 40.38 -10.69
C PHE A 90 3.39 40.20 -11.23
N LYS A 91 3.06 40.80 -12.39
CA LYS A 91 1.76 40.58 -13.06
C LYS A 91 1.58 39.13 -13.49
N GLU A 92 2.62 38.51 -14.04
CA GLU A 92 2.57 37.10 -14.43
C GLU A 92 2.43 36.18 -13.22
N LEU A 93 3.11 36.49 -12.10
CA LEU A 93 2.93 35.77 -10.84
C LEU A 93 1.48 35.86 -10.33
N ALA A 94 0.88 37.06 -10.36
CA ALA A 94 -0.52 37.25 -9.97
C ALA A 94 -1.49 36.48 -10.88
N ARG A 95 -1.22 36.43 -12.19
CA ARG A 95 -2.00 35.64 -13.15
C ARG A 95 -1.94 34.15 -12.83
N LEU A 96 -0.74 33.62 -12.59
CA LEU A 96 -0.52 32.21 -12.23
C LEU A 96 -1.20 31.82 -10.91
N LEU A 97 -1.15 32.69 -9.90
CA LEU A 97 -1.85 32.46 -8.62
C LEU A 97 -3.37 32.40 -8.79
N ASN A 98 -3.94 33.28 -9.63
CA ASN A 98 -5.36 33.27 -9.94
C ASN A 98 -5.78 32.02 -10.72
N GLU A 99 -4.96 31.58 -11.69
CA GLU A 99 -5.19 30.33 -12.42
C GLU A 99 -5.12 29.12 -11.47
N GLN A 100 -4.15 29.06 -10.57
CA GLN A 100 -4.03 28.00 -9.58
C GLN A 100 -5.24 27.95 -8.65
N LYS A 101 -5.71 29.11 -8.16
CA LYS A 101 -6.90 29.21 -7.32
C LYS A 101 -8.15 28.71 -8.05
N LEU A 102 -8.33 29.07 -9.33
CA LEU A 102 -9.43 28.58 -10.14
C LEU A 102 -9.39 27.06 -10.33
N GLN A 103 -8.19 26.50 -10.60
CA GLN A 103 -8.01 25.05 -10.70
C GLN A 103 -8.35 24.32 -9.41
N LEU A 104 -7.98 24.86 -8.25
CA LEU A 104 -8.35 24.31 -6.94
C LEU A 104 -9.87 24.31 -6.75
N THR A 105 -10.55 25.42 -7.04
CA THR A 105 -12.01 25.50 -6.93
C THR A 105 -12.73 24.50 -7.84
N ILE A 106 -12.22 24.26 -9.06
CA ILE A 106 -12.77 23.26 -9.98
C ILE A 106 -12.58 21.85 -9.41
N LYS A 107 -11.39 21.54 -8.86
CA LYS A 107 -11.11 20.25 -8.24
C LYS A 107 -12.00 20.01 -7.02
N ASP A 108 -12.20 21.02 -6.17
CA ASP A 108 -13.06 20.92 -4.98
C ASP A 108 -14.51 20.61 -5.38
N LYS A 109 -15.06 21.33 -6.38
CA LYS A 109 -16.40 21.04 -6.93
C LYS A 109 -16.52 19.64 -7.53
N GLN A 110 -15.46 19.14 -8.18
CA GLN A 110 -15.42 17.77 -8.71
C GLN A 110 -15.35 16.72 -7.59
N MET A 111 -14.61 17.01 -6.52
CA MET A 111 -14.48 16.14 -5.36
C MET A 111 -15.81 16.03 -4.59
N GLU A 112 -16.50 17.14 -4.38
CA GLU A 112 -17.82 17.18 -3.72
C GLU A 112 -18.88 16.37 -4.50
N LYS A 113 -18.89 16.50 -5.84
CA LYS A 113 -19.74 15.66 -6.70
C LYS A 113 -19.41 14.17 -6.59
N GLN A 114 -18.14 13.80 -6.44
CA GLN A 114 -17.75 12.41 -6.25
C GLN A 114 -18.15 11.87 -4.87
N LEU A 115 -18.02 12.67 -3.81
CA LEU A 115 -18.46 12.32 -2.46
C LEU A 115 -19.95 12.02 -2.43
N THR A 116 -20.79 12.92 -2.96
CA THR A 116 -22.25 12.72 -3.00
C THR A 116 -22.70 11.48 -3.77
N ILE A 117 -21.99 11.10 -4.85
CA ILE A 117 -22.27 9.86 -5.60
C ILE A 117 -21.89 8.63 -4.76
N LYS A 118 -20.72 8.65 -4.09
CA LYS A 118 -20.28 7.55 -3.23
C LYS A 118 -21.22 7.36 -2.05
N ASP A 119 -21.70 8.43 -1.41
CA ASP A 119 -22.64 8.35 -0.29
C ASP A 119 -23.95 7.69 -0.70
N LYS A 120 -24.52 8.09 -1.86
CA LYS A 120 -25.73 7.44 -2.42
C LYS A 120 -25.51 5.96 -2.77
N GLN A 121 -24.31 5.58 -3.19
CA GLN A 121 -23.98 4.17 -3.45
C GLN A 121 -23.81 3.38 -2.15
N MET A 122 -23.24 3.99 -1.10
CA MET A 122 -23.07 3.39 0.20
C MET A 122 -24.41 3.11 0.88
N GLU A 123 -25.35 4.07 0.82
CA GLU A 123 -26.69 3.93 1.39
C GLU A 123 -27.48 2.79 0.71
N LYS A 124 -27.38 2.66 -0.62
CA LYS A 124 -27.95 1.52 -1.36
C LYS A 124 -27.33 0.18 -0.94
N GLN A 125 -26.04 0.14 -0.67
CA GLN A 125 -25.41 -1.10 -0.17
C GLN A 125 -25.83 -1.44 1.25
N LEU A 126 -25.99 -0.44 2.13
CA LEU A 126 -26.44 -0.63 3.51
C LEU A 126 -27.84 -1.26 3.53
N THR A 127 -28.78 -0.68 2.78
CA THR A 127 -30.15 -1.18 2.70
C THR A 127 -30.28 -2.60 2.15
N ILE A 128 -29.40 -3.00 1.21
CA ILE A 128 -29.34 -4.39 0.72
C ILE A 128 -28.82 -5.33 1.81
N LYS A 129 -27.78 -4.92 2.55
CA LYS A 129 -27.24 -5.71 3.65
C LYS A 129 -28.26 -5.88 4.78
N ASP A 130 -29.00 -4.84 5.14
CA ASP A 130 -30.04 -4.90 6.17
C ASP A 130 -31.14 -5.90 5.80
N LYS A 131 -31.59 -5.89 4.54
CA LYS A 131 -32.54 -6.89 4.02
C LYS A 131 -32.00 -8.32 4.08
N GLN A 132 -30.71 -8.51 3.76
CA GLN A 132 -30.07 -9.82 3.85
C GLN A 132 -29.96 -10.30 5.31
N MET A 133 -29.62 -9.41 6.24
CA MET A 133 -29.61 -9.72 7.67
C MET A 133 -30.99 -10.12 8.18
N GLU A 134 -32.05 -9.43 7.75
CA GLU A 134 -33.42 -9.78 8.14
C GLU A 134 -33.84 -11.17 7.62
N ILE A 135 -33.46 -11.52 6.39
CA ILE A 135 -33.71 -12.85 5.82
C ILE A 135 -32.93 -13.92 6.60
N MET A 136 -31.66 -13.66 6.90
CA MET A 136 -30.82 -14.56 7.67
C MET A 136 -31.37 -14.77 9.09
N GLN A 137 -31.82 -13.71 9.75
CA GLN A 137 -32.44 -13.79 11.07
C GLN A 137 -33.70 -14.66 11.03
N LYS A 138 -34.56 -14.48 10.02
CA LYS A 138 -35.74 -15.34 9.81
C LYS A 138 -35.39 -16.81 9.57
N GLN A 139 -34.26 -17.10 8.93
CA GLN A 139 -33.78 -18.48 8.75
C GLN A 139 -33.27 -19.06 10.07
N ILE A 140 -32.54 -18.27 10.86
CA ILE A 140 -32.10 -18.65 12.21
C ILE A 140 -33.30 -18.97 13.09
N ASP A 141 -34.33 -18.11 13.13
CA ASP A 141 -35.53 -18.35 13.95
C ASP A 141 -36.26 -19.63 13.54
N LYS A 142 -36.31 -19.94 12.23
CA LYS A 142 -36.88 -21.21 11.73
C LYS A 142 -36.06 -22.42 12.14
N LEU A 143 -34.73 -22.32 12.19
CA LEU A 143 -33.84 -23.39 12.65
C LEU A 143 -33.96 -23.59 14.16
N THR A 144 -33.99 -22.50 14.93
CA THR A 144 -34.18 -22.51 16.38
C THR A 144 -35.52 -23.16 16.76
N ASN A 145 -36.60 -22.81 16.08
CA ASN A 145 -37.91 -23.43 16.31
C ASN A 145 -37.92 -24.93 15.95
N LYS A 146 -37.17 -25.37 14.93
CA LYS A 146 -37.02 -26.80 14.62
C LYS A 146 -36.24 -27.56 15.69
N LEU A 147 -35.23 -26.93 16.30
CA LEU A 147 -34.41 -27.55 17.36
C LEU A 147 -35.17 -27.68 18.69
N GLN A 148 -36.15 -26.80 18.97
CA GLN A 148 -36.98 -26.88 20.17
C GLN A 148 -37.99 -28.04 20.19
N ILE A 149 -38.23 -28.73 19.06
CA ILE A 149 -39.24 -29.81 18.95
C ILE A 149 -38.74 -31.18 19.47
N GLN A 150 -37.49 -31.33 19.92
CA GLN A 150 -36.96 -32.62 20.39
C GLN A 150 -37.25 -32.98 21.87
N ASN A 151 -38.25 -32.37 22.50
CA ASN A 151 -38.64 -32.71 23.87
C ASN A 151 -40.14 -33.08 23.97
N ILE A 152 -40.56 -34.06 23.17
CA ILE A 152 -41.83 -34.76 23.40
C ILE A 152 -41.51 -36.10 24.08
N ASN A 153 -41.74 -36.14 25.38
CA ASN A 153 -41.78 -37.35 26.18
C ASN A 153 -42.85 -38.31 25.63
N GLN A 154 -42.42 -39.39 24.99
CA GLN A 154 -42.91 -40.78 25.15
C GLN A 154 -42.54 -41.61 23.92
N GLY A 155 -41.53 -42.45 24.09
CA GLY A 155 -41.10 -43.42 23.11
C GLY A 155 -39.69 -43.87 23.45
N VAL A 156 -39.58 -45.04 24.07
CA VAL A 156 -38.31 -45.70 24.33
C VAL A 156 -37.61 -45.90 23.00
N VAL A 157 -36.66 -45.02 22.69
CA VAL A 157 -35.66 -45.23 21.64
C VAL A 157 -34.35 -45.45 22.37
N HIS A 158 -33.98 -46.72 22.52
CA HIS A 158 -32.58 -47.09 22.74
C HIS A 158 -31.80 -46.66 21.49
N ASN A 159 -31.35 -45.42 21.46
CA ASN A 159 -30.21 -45.03 20.67
C ASN A 159 -29.24 -44.37 21.64
N VAL A 160 -28.19 -45.10 21.99
CA VAL A 160 -27.00 -44.56 22.64
C VAL A 160 -26.28 -43.68 21.61
N ASN A 161 -26.91 -42.56 21.27
CA ASN A 161 -26.21 -41.45 20.66
C ASN A 161 -25.48 -40.79 21.82
N ASN A 162 -24.19 -41.09 21.92
CA ASN A 162 -23.27 -40.38 22.79
C ASN A 162 -23.25 -38.91 22.33
N THR A 163 -24.22 -38.11 22.76
CA THR A 163 -24.22 -36.66 22.58
C THR A 163 -23.11 -36.12 23.46
N MET A 164 -21.89 -36.10 22.91
CA MET A 164 -20.77 -35.40 23.52
C MET A 164 -21.12 -33.91 23.53
N ASN A 165 -21.57 -33.45 24.69
CA ASN A 165 -21.86 -32.04 24.93
C ASN A 165 -20.50 -31.36 25.17
N ILE A 166 -19.76 -31.09 24.09
CA ILE A 166 -18.44 -30.47 24.18
C ILE A 166 -18.63 -29.01 24.61
N GLN A 167 -18.20 -28.69 25.83
CA GLN A 167 -18.16 -27.33 26.33
C GLN A 167 -16.84 -26.68 25.93
N LEU A 168 -16.91 -25.61 25.14
CA LEU A 168 -15.75 -24.80 24.78
C LEU A 168 -15.20 -24.06 26.01
N LEU A 169 -13.89 -24.05 26.15
CA LEU A 169 -13.19 -23.21 27.12
C LEU A 169 -13.09 -21.78 26.61
N ASN A 170 -13.18 -20.81 27.52
CA ASN A 170 -12.88 -19.43 27.15
C ASN A 170 -11.42 -19.34 26.68
N HIS A 171 -11.14 -18.43 25.75
CA HIS A 171 -9.80 -18.24 25.21
C HIS A 171 -8.72 -17.99 26.27
N GLN A 172 -9.09 -17.30 27.36
CA GLN A 172 -8.16 -17.03 28.47
C GLN A 172 -7.90 -18.27 29.34
N ASP A 173 -8.81 -19.23 29.32
CA ASP A 173 -8.76 -20.47 30.10
C ASP A 173 -8.33 -21.65 29.22
N THR A 174 -7.67 -21.38 28.08
CA THR A 174 -7.24 -22.42 27.14
C THR A 174 -6.30 -23.39 27.83
N ASP A 175 -6.57 -24.69 27.68
CA ASP A 175 -5.79 -25.73 28.32
C ASP A 175 -4.51 -26.02 27.52
N TYR A 176 -3.33 -25.89 28.14
CA TYR A 176 -2.04 -26.28 27.56
C TYR A 176 -1.51 -27.61 28.14
N SER A 177 -2.19 -28.20 29.12
CA SER A 177 -1.70 -29.38 29.86
C SER A 177 -1.61 -30.65 29.01
N HIS A 178 -2.30 -30.69 27.87
CA HIS A 178 -2.21 -31.80 26.92
C HIS A 178 -0.92 -31.83 26.10
N LEU A 179 -0.13 -30.74 26.14
CA LEU A 179 1.12 -30.66 25.39
C LEU A 179 2.24 -31.41 26.11
N THR A 180 2.95 -32.25 25.37
CA THR A 180 4.10 -32.98 25.90
C THR A 180 5.41 -32.23 25.64
N PRO A 181 6.50 -32.50 26.39
CA PRO A 181 7.82 -31.95 26.09
C PRO A 181 8.26 -32.16 24.63
N ARG A 182 7.88 -33.29 24.04
CA ARG A 182 8.14 -33.59 22.63
C ARG A 182 7.40 -32.65 21.68
N ASP A 183 6.21 -32.19 22.06
CA ASP A 183 5.45 -31.22 21.28
C ASP A 183 6.12 -29.86 21.29
N TYR A 184 6.59 -29.40 22.45
CA TYR A 184 7.34 -28.15 22.59
C TYR A 184 8.66 -28.18 21.82
N ILE A 185 9.46 -29.24 21.96
CA ILE A 185 10.69 -29.43 21.18
C ILE A 185 10.40 -29.45 19.67
N GLY A 186 9.31 -30.12 19.27
CA GLY A 186 8.86 -30.13 17.89
C GLY A 186 8.54 -28.73 17.36
N CYS A 187 7.90 -27.89 18.17
CA CYS A 187 7.62 -26.50 17.82
C CYS A 187 8.92 -25.68 17.71
N ILE A 188 9.83 -25.80 18.67
CA ILE A 188 11.11 -25.05 18.67
C ILE A 188 11.98 -25.42 17.46
N ASN A 189 12.01 -26.70 17.08
CA ASN A 189 12.72 -27.16 15.89
C ASN A 189 12.15 -26.60 14.57
N ASP A 190 10.88 -26.17 14.57
CA ASP A 190 10.22 -25.52 13.43
C ASP A 190 10.68 -24.05 13.25
N CYS A 191 11.59 -23.56 14.10
CA CYS A 191 12.22 -22.23 14.08
C CYS A 191 11.19 -21.11 13.83
N ASN A 192 11.18 -20.54 12.62
CA ASN A 192 10.30 -19.44 12.23
C ASN A 192 8.79 -19.76 12.30
N LYS A 193 8.41 -21.04 12.44
CA LYS A 193 7.02 -21.48 12.55
C LYS A 193 6.67 -22.00 13.95
N CYS A 194 7.56 -21.88 14.94
CA CYS A 194 7.36 -22.45 16.26
C CYS A 194 6.03 -22.03 16.91
N VAL A 195 5.75 -20.73 16.93
CA VAL A 195 4.53 -20.16 17.49
C VAL A 195 3.29 -20.61 16.71
N LYS A 196 3.37 -20.62 15.37
CA LYS A 196 2.29 -21.11 14.51
C LYS A 196 1.95 -22.58 14.81
N THR A 197 2.97 -23.44 14.89
CA THR A 197 2.81 -24.87 15.15
C THR A 197 2.23 -25.11 16.55
N LEU A 198 2.61 -24.30 17.54
CA LEU A 198 2.03 -24.34 18.88
C LEU A 198 0.53 -23.96 18.86
N ILE A 199 0.19 -22.83 18.23
CA ILE A 199 -1.20 -22.36 18.10
C ILE A 199 -2.07 -23.43 17.43
N GLU A 200 -1.57 -24.09 16.38
CA GLU A 200 -2.28 -25.18 15.71
C GLU A 200 -2.56 -26.36 16.64
N LYS A 201 -1.58 -26.75 17.49
CA LYS A 201 -1.74 -27.84 18.45
C LYS A 201 -2.63 -27.51 19.65
N VAL A 202 -2.76 -26.23 19.98
CA VAL A 202 -3.56 -25.75 21.11
C VAL A 202 -5.00 -25.48 20.67
N HIS A 203 -5.19 -24.56 19.72
CA HIS A 203 -6.51 -24.04 19.35
C HIS A 203 -7.16 -24.75 18.16
N PHE A 204 -6.40 -25.52 17.36
CA PHE A 204 -6.90 -26.19 16.16
C PHE A 204 -6.69 -27.70 16.20
N ASN A 205 -6.88 -28.30 17.38
CA ASN A 205 -6.68 -29.71 17.63
C ASN A 205 -7.99 -30.50 17.70
N ALA A 206 -8.21 -31.40 16.74
CA ALA A 206 -9.41 -32.23 16.69
C ALA A 206 -9.57 -33.18 17.89
N ASN A 207 -8.48 -33.52 18.58
CA ASN A 207 -8.51 -34.38 19.76
C ASN A 207 -8.84 -33.61 21.05
N LYS A 208 -8.83 -32.27 20.99
CA LYS A 208 -9.12 -31.36 22.11
C LYS A 208 -10.12 -30.29 21.66
N PRO A 209 -11.36 -30.68 21.32
CA PRO A 209 -12.35 -29.77 20.79
C PRO A 209 -12.76 -28.69 21.81
N GLU A 210 -12.51 -28.89 23.11
CA GLU A 210 -12.73 -27.90 24.17
C GLU A 210 -11.88 -26.63 23.95
N ASN A 211 -10.68 -26.77 23.38
CA ASN A 211 -9.76 -25.67 23.08
C ASN A 211 -10.01 -25.01 21.72
N MET A 212 -10.99 -25.47 20.92
CA MET A 212 -11.31 -24.89 19.61
C MET A 212 -12.10 -23.57 19.73
N ASN A 213 -11.57 -22.66 20.55
CA ASN A 213 -12.17 -21.40 20.97
C ASN A 213 -11.86 -20.21 20.04
N ILE A 214 -11.24 -20.47 18.88
CA ILE A 214 -11.00 -19.49 17.81
C ILE A 214 -11.68 -19.97 16.53
N TYR A 215 -12.50 -19.12 15.93
CA TYR A 215 -13.22 -19.41 14.70
C TYR A 215 -12.96 -18.38 13.60
N LEU A 216 -12.67 -18.89 12.40
CA LEU A 216 -12.39 -18.11 11.19
C LEU A 216 -13.52 -18.31 10.18
N SER A 217 -14.41 -17.33 10.04
CA SER A 217 -15.54 -17.38 9.10
C SER A 217 -15.13 -17.24 7.63
N ASN A 218 -14.07 -16.47 7.36
CA ASN A 218 -13.52 -16.25 6.02
C ASN A 218 -12.02 -15.93 6.08
N PHE A 219 -11.23 -16.58 5.22
CA PHE A 219 -9.79 -16.32 5.10
C PHE A 219 -9.46 -14.87 4.72
N LYS A 220 -10.32 -14.19 3.94
CA LYS A 220 -10.19 -12.76 3.56
C LYS A 220 -10.92 -11.81 4.53
N GLY A 221 -11.58 -12.32 5.55
CA GLY A 221 -12.31 -11.51 6.53
C GLY A 221 -11.37 -10.63 7.34
N LYS A 222 -11.82 -9.41 7.68
CA LYS A 222 -11.13 -8.52 8.61
C LYS A 222 -11.28 -8.96 10.07
N TYR A 223 -12.31 -9.74 10.37
CA TYR A 223 -12.69 -10.13 11.72
C TYR A 223 -12.58 -11.63 11.92
N LEU A 224 -12.29 -12.04 13.15
CA LEU A 224 -12.36 -13.42 13.63
C LEU A 224 -13.31 -13.50 14.84
N MET A 225 -13.75 -14.70 15.19
CA MET A 225 -14.60 -14.92 16.36
C MET A 225 -13.81 -15.66 17.44
N ILE A 226 -13.89 -15.21 18.68
CA ILE A 226 -13.24 -15.80 19.84
C ILE A 226 -14.31 -16.16 20.86
N TYR A 227 -14.19 -17.31 21.48
CA TYR A 227 -15.05 -17.69 22.59
C TYR A 227 -14.53 -17.10 23.90
N LYS A 228 -15.27 -16.15 24.48
CA LYS A 228 -14.96 -15.46 25.73
C LYS A 228 -16.24 -15.14 26.50
N ASP A 229 -16.20 -15.20 27.83
CA ASP A 229 -17.35 -14.98 28.71
C ASP A 229 -18.53 -15.91 28.35
N ASN A 230 -18.22 -17.17 27.99
CA ASN A 230 -19.17 -18.17 27.50
C ASN A 230 -19.98 -17.75 26.26
N THR A 231 -19.46 -16.81 25.47
CA THR A 231 -20.10 -16.29 24.26
C THR A 231 -19.09 -16.08 23.13
N TRP A 232 -19.55 -16.12 21.88
CA TRP A 232 -18.70 -15.80 20.73
C TRP A 232 -18.65 -14.28 20.53
N GLN A 233 -17.44 -13.70 20.60
CA GLN A 233 -17.19 -12.28 20.43
C GLN A 233 -16.38 -12.04 19.14
N ILE A 234 -16.72 -10.99 18.40
CA ILE A 234 -16.02 -10.60 17.16
C ILE A 234 -14.81 -9.74 17.53
N GLN A 235 -13.63 -10.08 17.01
CA GLN A 235 -12.39 -9.32 17.20
C GLN A 235 -11.72 -8.99 15.86
N ASP A 236 -10.89 -7.94 15.86
CA ASP A 236 -10.06 -7.61 14.70
C ASP A 236 -9.00 -8.70 14.49
N LYS A 237 -8.96 -9.24 13.27
CA LYS A 237 -8.08 -10.35 12.93
C LYS A 237 -6.61 -9.99 13.10
N LYS A 238 -6.21 -8.78 12.73
CA LYS A 238 -4.80 -8.42 12.73
C LYS A 238 -4.29 -8.29 14.16
N THR A 239 -4.97 -7.48 14.95
CA THR A 239 -4.61 -7.24 16.36
C THR A 239 -4.60 -8.55 17.15
N HIS A 240 -5.67 -9.34 17.04
CA HIS A 240 -5.75 -10.56 17.84
C HIS A 240 -4.74 -11.63 17.42
N VAL A 241 -4.42 -11.73 16.13
CA VAL A 241 -3.35 -12.63 15.69
C VAL A 241 -2.01 -12.17 16.25
N ASP A 242 -1.70 -10.88 16.20
CA ASP A 242 -0.46 -10.35 16.79
C ASP A 242 -0.37 -10.69 18.29
N ASP A 243 -1.44 -10.44 19.07
CA ASP A 243 -1.51 -10.80 20.50
C ASP A 243 -1.32 -12.32 20.76
N LEU A 244 -1.89 -13.16 19.89
CA LEU A 244 -1.78 -14.61 19.99
C LEU A 244 -0.34 -15.07 19.74
N TYR A 245 0.37 -14.42 18.83
CA TYR A 245 1.77 -14.71 18.58
C TYR A 245 2.63 -14.32 19.78
N ASP A 246 2.46 -13.10 20.29
CA ASP A 246 3.23 -12.59 21.44
C ASP A 246 3.07 -13.49 22.68
N TYR A 247 1.83 -13.91 22.98
CA TYR A 247 1.56 -14.78 24.12
C TYR A 247 2.19 -16.16 23.97
N ASN A 248 2.05 -16.79 22.80
CA ASN A 248 2.59 -18.13 22.56
C ASN A 248 4.12 -18.13 22.43
N GLU A 249 4.73 -17.02 22.00
CA GLU A 249 6.18 -16.81 22.08
C GLU A 249 6.65 -16.83 23.54
N PHE A 250 6.01 -16.05 24.41
CA PHE A 250 6.29 -16.05 25.84
C PHE A 250 6.14 -17.44 26.48
N VAL A 251 5.11 -18.20 26.11
CA VAL A 251 4.91 -19.59 26.58
C VAL A 251 6.07 -20.49 26.16
N LEU A 252 6.55 -20.37 24.92
CA LEU A 252 7.68 -21.15 24.42
C LEU A 252 8.99 -20.78 25.12
N GLU A 253 9.24 -19.48 25.34
CA GLU A 253 10.41 -18.99 26.07
C GLU A 253 10.43 -19.52 27.50
N ASN A 254 9.33 -19.34 28.24
CA ASN A 254 9.24 -19.82 29.62
C ASN A 254 9.43 -21.34 29.71
N TRP A 255 8.84 -22.10 28.78
CA TRP A 255 9.04 -23.55 28.71
C TRP A 255 10.51 -23.92 28.43
N TYR A 256 11.16 -23.19 27.52
CA TYR A 256 12.56 -23.44 27.17
C TYR A 256 13.50 -23.16 28.35
N ASP A 257 13.28 -22.06 29.08
CA ASP A 257 14.07 -21.71 30.26
C ASP A 257 13.93 -22.78 31.36
N GLU A 258 12.71 -23.21 31.67
CA GLU A 258 12.46 -24.30 32.62
C GLU A 258 13.06 -25.64 32.15
N TYR A 259 13.01 -25.93 30.85
CA TYR A 259 13.54 -27.16 30.28
C TYR A 259 15.07 -27.19 30.32
N LYS A 260 15.72 -26.06 30.01
CA LYS A 260 17.19 -25.91 30.04
C LYS A 260 17.75 -26.11 31.45
N GLU A 261 17.04 -25.68 32.48
CA GLU A 261 17.42 -25.94 33.87
C GLU A 261 17.29 -27.42 34.25
N LYS A 262 16.27 -28.12 33.74
CA LYS A 262 16.00 -29.54 34.05
C LYS A 262 16.82 -30.52 33.19
N HIS A 263 17.23 -30.12 31.99
CA HIS A 263 18.00 -30.92 31.04
C HIS A 263 19.11 -30.09 30.38
N PRO A 264 20.23 -29.83 31.09
CA PRO A 264 21.37 -29.11 30.54
C PRO A 264 22.18 -30.01 29.61
N ASN A 265 21.75 -30.17 28.36
CA ASN A 265 22.56 -30.72 27.27
C ASN A 265 22.19 -30.06 25.95
#